data_AF-X0X229-F1
#
_entry.id   AF-X0X229-F1
#
_cell.length_a   1.000
_cell.length_b   1.000
_cell.length_c   1.000
_cell.angle_alpha   90.00
_cell.angle_beta   90.00
_cell.angle_gamma   90.00
#
_symmetry.space_group_name_H-M   'P 1'
#
loop_
_entity.id
_entity.type
_entity.pdbx_description
1 polymer ?
#
loop_
_entity_poly.entity_id
_entity_poly.type
_entity_poly.pdbx_seq_one_letter_code
_entity_poly.pdbx_strand_id
1 'polypeptide(L)'
;MRVQVETLSLDIWEIVLSFGVTVFISVLAAYQPAREAMQVSPKEALEISQLGMRPRKSPKQLALTGILCIALVWPLSRLPAVLEMPLPGYLSILLLFVGFSLPVPWTLEHIGHALSTMLQKLAGIPAYLASRYLRDGGTRTAVSVGALITAVALFTSLVIMIYSFRRTVEFWTYQTIRGDLFLTTKMGGINQFRYPISQEVIKGLESFKDQVDIVPNRRFFLTYA
;
A
#
# COMPACT_ATOMS: atom_id res chain seq x y z
N MET A 1 21.12 -14.75 -8.67
CA MET A 1 21.28 -13.75 -9.74
C MET A 1 21.98 -12.54 -9.15
N ARG A 2 23.21 -12.24 -9.54
CA ARG A 2 23.69 -10.86 -9.43
C ARG A 2 23.02 -10.16 -10.61
N VAL A 3 22.01 -9.35 -10.33
CA VAL A 3 21.46 -8.44 -11.34
C VAL A 3 22.62 -7.48 -11.63
N GLN A 4 23.26 -7.65 -12.77
CA GLN A 4 24.04 -6.60 -13.38
C GLN A 4 23.07 -5.45 -13.55
N VAL A 5 23.25 -4.40 -12.75
CA VAL A 5 22.57 -3.12 -12.94
C VAL A 5 23.28 -2.48 -14.13
N GLU A 6 23.10 -3.09 -15.31
CA GLU A 6 23.52 -2.53 -16.58
C GLU A 6 22.59 -1.33 -16.81
N THR A 7 23.16 -0.17 -16.52
CA THR A 7 22.70 1.16 -16.92
C THR A 7 21.24 1.49 -16.57
N LEU A 8 21.05 2.18 -15.43
CA LEU A 8 19.94 3.13 -15.29
C LEU A 8 20.11 4.20 -16.38
N SER A 9 19.68 3.91 -17.61
CA SER A 9 19.34 4.96 -18.56
C SER A 9 18.02 5.53 -18.08
N LEU A 10 18.08 6.58 -17.26
CA LEU A 10 16.92 7.41 -16.97
C LEU A 10 16.44 7.97 -18.31
N ASP A 11 15.42 7.34 -18.88
CA ASP A 11 14.83 7.83 -20.11
C ASP A 11 14.19 9.19 -19.80
N ILE A 12 14.61 10.22 -20.55
CA ILE A 12 14.10 11.58 -20.40
C ILE A 12 12.57 11.58 -20.53
N TRP A 13 12.04 10.66 -21.33
CA TRP A 13 10.62 10.43 -21.45
C TRP A 13 9.93 10.05 -20.13
N GLU A 14 10.52 9.11 -19.36
CA GLU A 14 9.96 8.69 -18.07
C GLU A 14 9.95 9.83 -17.05
N ILE A 15 10.99 10.66 -17.05
CA ILE A 15 11.08 11.83 -16.16
C ILE A 15 9.99 12.84 -16.51
N VAL A 16 9.83 13.18 -17.78
CA VAL A 16 8.82 14.16 -18.24
C VAL A 16 7.42 13.63 -17.96
N LEU A 17 7.16 12.35 -18.21
CA LEU A 17 5.88 11.71 -17.93
C LEU A 17 5.58 11.73 -16.43
N SER A 18 6.52 11.32 -15.58
CA SER A 18 6.36 11.31 -14.12
C SER A 18 6.14 12.72 -13.58
N PHE A 19 6.87 13.71 -14.09
CA PHE A 19 6.70 15.11 -13.71
C PHE A 19 5.32 15.64 -14.12
N GLY A 20 4.90 15.41 -15.38
CA GLY A 20 3.61 15.85 -15.89
C GLY A 20 2.43 15.25 -15.12
N VAL A 21 2.50 13.94 -14.84
CA VAL A 21 1.49 13.25 -14.02
C VAL A 21 1.46 13.81 -12.60
N THR A 22 2.63 14.04 -12.00
CA THR A 22 2.71 14.63 -10.65
C THR A 22 2.07 16.01 -10.59
N VAL A 23 2.42 16.91 -11.50
CA VAL A 23 1.86 18.27 -11.57
C VAL A 23 0.35 18.21 -11.80
N PHE A 24 -0.12 17.37 -12.72
CA PHE A 24 -1.54 17.21 -13.00
C PHE A 24 -2.33 16.74 -11.76
N ILE A 25 -1.83 15.72 -11.07
CA ILE A 25 -2.44 15.22 -9.82
C ILE A 25 -2.41 16.30 -8.73
N SER A 26 -1.31 17.03 -8.57
CA SER A 26 -1.21 18.14 -7.60
C SER A 26 -2.24 19.23 -7.87
N VAL A 27 -2.44 19.61 -9.13
CA VAL A 27 -3.45 20.61 -9.53
C VAL A 27 -4.86 20.10 -9.23
N LEU A 28 -5.18 18.85 -9.57
CA LEU A 28 -6.48 18.25 -9.26
C LEU A 28 -6.75 18.20 -7.75
N ALA A 29 -5.75 17.84 -6.94
CA ALA A 29 -5.86 17.79 -5.49
C ALA A 29 -6.08 19.19 -4.87
N ALA A 30 -5.37 20.21 -5.38
CA ALA A 30 -5.50 21.59 -4.92
C ALA A 30 -6.76 22.31 -5.43
N TYR A 31 -7.38 21.81 -6.51
CA TYR A 31 -8.52 22.47 -7.16
C TYR A 31 -9.73 22.62 -6.24
N GLN A 32 -10.08 21.59 -5.46
CA GLN A 32 -11.20 21.65 -4.53
C GLN A 32 -11.02 22.74 -3.45
N PRO A 33 -9.93 22.74 -2.64
CA PRO A 33 -9.72 23.76 -1.62
C PRO A 33 -9.53 25.17 -2.23
N ALA A 34 -8.89 25.29 -3.40
CA ALA A 34 -8.75 26.58 -4.09
C ALA A 34 -10.11 27.15 -4.51
N ARG A 35 -11.01 26.31 -5.03
CA ARG A 35 -12.37 26.73 -5.41
C ARG A 35 -13.21 27.10 -4.20
N GLU A 36 -13.07 26.38 -3.09
CA GLU A 36 -13.74 26.70 -1.82
C GLU A 36 -13.24 28.05 -1.27
N ALA A 37 -11.93 28.34 -1.33
CA ALA A 37 -11.37 29.63 -0.93
C ALA A 37 -11.81 30.79 -1.82
N MET A 38 -11.97 30.56 -3.13
CA MET A 38 -12.42 31.59 -4.09
C MET A 38 -13.91 31.92 -4.00
N GLN A 39 -14.73 31.04 -3.42
CA GLN A 39 -16.18 31.23 -3.29
C GLN A 39 -16.60 31.89 -1.97
N VAL A 40 -15.65 32.19 -1.08
CA VAL A 40 -15.95 32.91 0.17
C VAL A 40 -16.24 34.36 -0.14
N SER A 41 -17.48 34.79 0.09
CA SER A 41 -17.85 36.19 -0.07
C SER A 41 -17.13 37.05 1.01
N PRO A 42 -16.65 38.28 0.69
CA PRO A 42 -15.93 39.12 1.66
C PRO A 42 -16.71 39.45 2.94
N LYS A 43 -18.05 39.35 2.92
CA LYS A 43 -18.92 39.48 4.10
C LYS A 43 -18.94 38.23 4.98
N GLU A 44 -18.89 37.04 4.39
CA GLU A 44 -18.76 35.79 5.14
C GLU A 44 -17.38 35.70 5.81
N ALA A 45 -16.29 36.21 5.21
CA ALA A 45 -14.96 36.22 5.84
C ALA A 45 -14.91 36.96 7.19
N LEU A 46 -15.81 37.92 7.42
CA LEU A 46 -15.93 38.65 8.69
C LEU A 46 -16.90 37.96 9.67
N GLU A 47 -17.86 37.16 9.19
CA GLU A 47 -18.82 36.35 9.98
C GLU A 47 -18.37 34.89 10.21
N ILE A 48 -17.32 34.42 9.52
CA ILE A 48 -16.90 33.00 9.38
C ILE A 48 -16.43 32.34 10.68
N SER A 49 -16.35 33.08 11.78
CA SER A 49 -16.17 32.44 13.09
C SER A 49 -17.40 31.63 13.55
N GLN A 50 -18.59 31.79 12.96
CA GLN A 50 -19.83 31.30 13.58
C GLN A 50 -20.65 30.25 12.82
N LEU A 51 -20.39 29.97 11.54
CA LEU A 51 -21.23 29.04 10.77
C LEU A 51 -20.43 27.91 10.15
N GLY A 52 -20.59 26.73 10.78
CA GLY A 52 -19.98 25.48 10.39
C GLY A 52 -20.20 25.15 8.91
N MET A 53 -19.16 24.56 8.32
CA MET A 53 -19.10 24.06 6.96
C MET A 53 -20.39 23.33 6.58
N ARG A 54 -21.12 23.89 5.61
CA ARG A 54 -22.36 23.32 5.08
C ARG A 54 -22.01 22.03 4.32
N PRO A 55 -22.51 20.84 4.71
CA PRO A 55 -22.20 19.61 3.99
C PRO A 55 -22.95 19.63 2.66
N ARG A 56 -22.25 19.84 1.55
CA ARG A 56 -22.86 19.97 0.23
C ARG A 56 -22.54 18.76 -0.66
N LYS A 57 -23.19 17.65 -0.32
CA LYS A 57 -23.73 16.56 -1.17
C LYS A 57 -24.30 15.50 -0.23
N SER A 58 -25.41 14.86 -0.62
CA SER A 58 -26.01 13.81 0.22
C SER A 58 -24.99 12.68 0.42
N PRO A 59 -24.56 12.38 1.66
CA PRO A 59 -23.56 11.33 1.93
C PRO A 59 -24.01 9.97 1.39
N LYS A 60 -25.32 9.76 1.28
CA LYS A 60 -25.93 8.57 0.65
C LYS A 60 -25.65 8.47 -0.85
N GLN A 61 -25.64 9.58 -1.58
CA GLN A 61 -25.35 9.57 -3.02
C GLN A 61 -23.89 9.21 -3.28
N LEU A 62 -22.95 9.76 -2.48
CA LEU A 62 -21.53 9.42 -2.57
C LEU A 62 -21.28 7.94 -2.27
N ALA A 63 -21.90 7.41 -1.20
CA ALA A 63 -21.84 5.99 -0.86
C ALA A 63 -22.41 5.08 -1.97
N LEU A 64 -23.51 5.47 -2.60
CA LEU A 64 -24.10 4.72 -3.72
C LEU A 64 -23.15 4.67 -4.93
N THR A 65 -22.54 5.79 -5.30
CA THR A 65 -21.50 5.80 -6.36
C THR A 65 -20.29 4.95 -5.99
N GLY A 66 -19.87 4.93 -4.72
CA GLY A 66 -18.78 4.08 -4.25
C GLY A 66 -19.10 2.59 -4.38
N ILE A 67 -20.27 2.17 -3.92
CA ILE A 67 -20.75 0.78 -4.05
C ILE A 67 -20.89 0.38 -5.51
N LEU A 68 -21.40 1.27 -6.38
CA LEU A 68 -21.50 1.03 -7.81
C LEU A 68 -20.11 0.82 -8.45
N CYS A 69 -19.10 1.60 -8.03
CA CYS A 69 -17.72 1.43 -8.47
C CYS A 69 -17.15 0.07 -8.03
N ILE A 70 -17.39 -0.35 -6.78
CA ILE A 70 -16.98 -1.68 -6.29
C ILE A 70 -17.67 -2.79 -7.09
N ALA A 71 -18.96 -2.65 -7.37
CA ALA A 71 -19.71 -3.62 -8.15
C ALA A 71 -19.17 -3.76 -9.59
N LEU A 72 -18.67 -2.66 -10.18
CA LEU A 72 -18.04 -2.66 -11.51
C LEU A 72 -16.67 -3.36 -11.54
N VAL A 73 -15.99 -3.56 -10.40
CA VAL A 73 -14.70 -4.27 -10.34
C VAL A 73 -14.84 -5.74 -10.75
N TRP A 74 -15.95 -6.38 -10.35
CA TRP A 74 -16.20 -7.80 -10.63
C TRP A 74 -16.24 -8.14 -12.13
N PRO A 75 -17.01 -7.43 -12.99
CA PRO A 75 -17.00 -7.68 -14.42
C PRO A 75 -15.71 -7.23 -15.10
N LEU A 76 -15.06 -6.14 -14.65
CA LEU A 76 -13.80 -5.67 -15.25
C LEU A 76 -12.63 -6.64 -15.02
N SER A 77 -12.58 -7.29 -13.86
CA SER A 77 -11.54 -8.27 -13.50
C SER A 77 -11.60 -9.55 -14.36
N ARG A 78 -12.74 -9.82 -15.01
CA ARG A 78 -12.90 -10.97 -15.92
C ARG A 78 -12.55 -10.67 -17.37
N LEU A 79 -12.20 -9.43 -17.72
CA LEU A 79 -11.83 -9.09 -19.09
C LEU A 79 -10.42 -9.62 -19.41
N PRO A 80 -10.22 -10.26 -20.58
CA PRO A 80 -8.92 -10.75 -21.00
C PRO A 80 -7.93 -9.60 -21.19
N ALA A 81 -6.64 -9.88 -20.98
CA ALA A 81 -5.57 -8.91 -21.18
C ALA A 81 -5.60 -8.37 -22.62
N VAL A 82 -5.54 -7.04 -22.74
CA VAL A 82 -5.49 -6.34 -24.02
C VAL A 82 -4.06 -5.81 -24.18
N LEU A 83 -3.39 -6.12 -25.31
CA LEU A 83 -2.00 -5.73 -25.61
C LEU A 83 -0.91 -6.31 -24.66
N GLU A 84 -0.96 -7.61 -24.31
CA GLU A 84 0.06 -8.28 -23.44
C GLU A 84 0.25 -7.65 -22.04
N MET A 85 -0.50 -6.59 -21.71
CA MET A 85 -0.49 -5.87 -20.45
C MET A 85 -1.83 -6.04 -19.73
N PRO A 86 -1.84 -6.28 -18.41
CA PRO A 86 -3.07 -6.46 -17.64
C PRO A 86 -3.76 -5.11 -17.33
N LEU A 87 -4.03 -4.29 -18.35
CA LEU A 87 -4.73 -3.00 -18.27
C LEU A 87 -6.08 -3.06 -17.51
N PRO A 88 -6.96 -4.06 -17.75
CA PRO A 88 -8.21 -4.18 -17.00
C PRO A 88 -8.00 -4.41 -15.50
N GLY A 89 -6.88 -5.05 -15.13
CA GLY A 89 -6.50 -5.27 -13.74
C GLY A 89 -6.10 -3.98 -13.04
N TYR A 90 -5.30 -3.12 -13.69
CA TYR A 90 -4.94 -1.81 -13.15
C TYR A 90 -6.16 -0.91 -12.96
N LEU A 91 -7.06 -0.89 -13.95
CA LEU A 91 -8.29 -0.11 -13.87
C LEU A 91 -9.22 -0.63 -12.75
N SER A 92 -9.28 -1.96 -12.56
CA SER A 92 -10.03 -2.61 -11.49
C SER A 92 -9.52 -2.22 -10.10
N ILE A 93 -8.19 -2.20 -9.90
CA ILE A 93 -7.58 -1.78 -8.63
C ILE A 93 -7.88 -0.31 -8.36
N LEU A 94 -7.78 0.56 -9.36
CA LEU A 94 -8.10 1.98 -9.24
C LEU A 94 -9.57 2.18 -8.85
N LEU A 95 -10.50 1.50 -9.54
CA LEU A 95 -11.93 1.53 -9.21
C LEU A 95 -12.21 1.00 -7.81
N LEU A 96 -11.47 0.00 -7.34
CA LEU A 96 -11.60 -0.55 -5.99
C LEU A 96 -11.17 0.49 -4.95
N PHE A 97 -10.03 1.14 -5.14
CA PHE A 97 -9.58 2.23 -4.24
C PHE A 97 -10.61 3.37 -4.17
N VAL A 98 -11.10 3.83 -5.32
CA VAL A 98 -12.12 4.87 -5.40
C VAL A 98 -13.43 4.40 -4.74
N GLY A 99 -13.85 3.17 -5.04
CA GLY A 99 -15.05 2.54 -4.52
C GLY A 99 -15.04 2.38 -3.00
N PHE A 100 -13.88 2.10 -2.39
CA PHE A 100 -13.72 2.09 -0.93
C PHE A 100 -13.59 3.48 -0.31
N SER A 101 -13.05 4.46 -1.04
CA SER A 101 -12.85 5.83 -0.53
C SER A 101 -14.13 6.67 -0.50
N LEU A 102 -15.02 6.53 -1.50
CA LEU A 102 -16.28 7.31 -1.58
C LEU A 102 -17.32 7.05 -0.47
N PRO A 103 -17.50 5.82 0.06
CA PRO A 103 -18.46 5.55 1.13
C PRO A 103 -17.95 5.93 2.53
N VAL A 104 -16.66 6.24 2.70
CA VAL A 104 -16.05 6.63 3.99
C VAL A 104 -16.85 7.70 4.75
N PRO A 105 -17.23 8.86 4.16
CA PRO A 105 -17.98 9.89 4.91
C PRO A 105 -19.34 9.38 5.41
N TRP A 106 -20.05 8.56 4.64
CA TRP A 106 -21.32 7.97 5.07
C TRP A 106 -21.15 6.95 6.19
N THR A 107 -20.15 6.08 6.07
CA THR A 107 -19.82 5.10 7.11
C THR A 107 -19.38 5.79 8.40
N LEU A 108 -18.63 6.89 8.28
CA LEU A 108 -18.17 7.69 9.42
C LEU A 108 -19.33 8.40 10.13
N GLU A 109 -20.29 8.97 9.39
CA GLU A 109 -21.53 9.51 9.96
C GLU A 109 -22.35 8.43 10.67
N HIS A 110 -22.49 7.25 10.06
CA HIS A 110 -23.29 6.16 10.63
C HIS A 110 -22.69 5.59 11.91
N ILE A 111 -21.38 5.34 11.91
CA ILE A 111 -20.63 4.93 13.11
C ILE A 111 -20.70 6.02 14.18
N GLY A 112 -20.54 7.30 13.78
CA GLY A 112 -20.65 8.44 14.70
C GLY A 112 -22.02 8.52 15.38
N HIS A 113 -23.10 8.33 14.63
CA HIS A 113 -24.44 8.30 15.18
C HIS A 113 -24.66 7.10 16.11
N ALA A 114 -24.32 5.89 15.68
CA ALA A 114 -24.47 4.67 16.47
C ALA A 114 -23.69 4.74 17.78
N LEU A 115 -22.44 5.20 17.72
CA LEU A 115 -21.59 5.37 18.88
C LEU A 115 -22.12 6.47 19.80
N SER A 116 -22.62 7.59 19.27
CA SER A 116 -23.23 8.65 20.09
C SER A 116 -24.48 8.16 20.83
N THR A 117 -25.34 7.37 20.18
CA THR A 117 -26.55 6.83 20.80
C THR A 117 -26.19 5.81 21.88
N MET A 118 -25.15 4.99 21.64
CA MET A 118 -24.63 4.05 22.63
C MET A 118 -24.00 4.77 23.84
N LEU A 119 -23.21 5.82 23.60
CA LEU A 119 -22.60 6.62 24.66
C LEU A 119 -23.65 7.39 25.48
N GLN A 120 -24.67 7.94 24.83
CA GLN A 120 -25.78 8.60 25.53
C GLN A 120 -26.56 7.62 26.41
N LYS A 121 -26.78 6.39 25.95
CA LYS A 121 -27.43 5.34 26.75
C LYS A 121 -26.58 4.87 27.93
N LEU A 122 -25.25 4.82 27.78
CA LEU A 122 -24.34 4.28 28.80
C LEU A 122 -23.92 5.32 29.85
N ALA A 123 -23.85 6.60 29.49
CA ALA A 123 -23.19 7.63 30.31
C ALA A 123 -24.06 8.85 30.68
N GLY A 124 -25.37 8.80 30.41
CA GLY A 124 -26.38 9.70 31.00
C GLY A 124 -26.19 11.20 30.73
N ILE A 125 -26.67 12.05 31.65
CA ILE A 125 -26.61 13.52 31.60
C ILE A 125 -25.18 14.08 31.42
N PRO A 126 -24.12 13.51 32.04
CA PRO A 126 -22.74 13.93 31.79
C PRO A 126 -22.30 13.75 30.33
N ALA A 127 -22.66 12.64 29.68
CA ALA A 127 -22.36 12.42 28.27
C ALA A 127 -23.12 13.36 27.34
N TYR A 128 -24.35 13.74 27.72
CA TYR A 128 -25.10 14.76 26.99
C TYR A 128 -24.38 16.12 27.03
N LEU A 129 -23.91 16.56 28.20
CA LEU A 129 -23.14 17.81 28.35
C LEU A 129 -21.80 17.75 27.60
N ALA A 130 -21.07 16.63 27.70
CA ALA A 130 -19.83 16.43 26.96
C ALA A 130 -20.04 16.40 25.43
N SER A 131 -21.13 15.79 24.95
CA SER A 131 -21.46 15.76 23.53
C SER A 131 -21.80 17.14 22.97
N ARG A 132 -22.42 18.01 23.79
CA ARG A 132 -22.69 19.41 23.42
C ARG A 132 -21.42 20.24 23.36
N TYR A 133 -20.49 20.04 24.29
CA TYR A 133 -19.15 20.63 24.24
C TYR A 133 -18.35 20.16 23.02
N LEU A 134 -18.43 18.86 22.67
CA LEU A 134 -17.82 18.31 21.47
C LEU A 134 -18.41 18.91 20.19
N ARG A 135 -19.71 19.25 20.20
CA ARG A 135 -20.42 19.82 19.06
C ARG A 135 -20.10 21.31 18.87
N ASP A 136 -19.95 22.07 19.95
CA ASP A 136 -19.50 23.48 19.90
C ASP A 136 -18.01 23.60 19.54
N GLY A 137 -17.17 22.64 19.95
CA GLY A 137 -15.73 22.57 19.59
C GLY A 137 -15.42 21.73 18.34
N GLY A 138 -16.44 21.30 17.59
CA GLY A 138 -16.41 20.13 16.71
C GLY A 138 -15.35 20.12 15.60
N THR A 139 -15.00 21.27 15.03
CA THR A 139 -13.98 21.34 13.98
C THR A 139 -12.58 21.10 14.53
N ARG A 140 -12.21 21.73 15.64
CA ARG A 140 -10.86 21.57 16.24
C ARG A 140 -10.64 20.17 16.81
N THR A 141 -11.67 19.59 17.44
CA THR A 141 -11.60 18.21 17.93
C THR A 141 -11.55 17.20 16.79
N ALA A 142 -12.31 17.41 15.71
CA ALA A 142 -12.25 16.57 14.51
C ALA A 142 -10.85 16.58 13.86
N VAL A 143 -10.20 17.75 13.76
CA VAL A 143 -8.82 17.83 13.23
C VAL A 143 -7.84 17.05 14.11
N SER A 144 -7.88 17.22 15.43
CA SER A 144 -6.99 16.49 16.35
C SER A 144 -7.21 14.97 16.32
N VAL A 145 -8.47 14.53 16.27
CA VAL A 145 -8.83 13.11 16.18
C VAL A 145 -8.40 12.53 14.82
N GLY A 146 -8.60 13.28 13.73
CA GLY A 146 -8.13 12.88 12.39
C GLY A 146 -6.61 12.72 12.32
N ALA A 147 -5.86 13.64 12.94
CA ALA A 147 -4.41 13.54 13.05
C ALA A 147 -3.98 12.30 13.84
N LEU A 148 -4.64 12.01 14.97
CA LEU A 148 -4.37 10.81 15.78
C LEU A 148 -4.63 9.52 15.00
N ILE A 149 -5.79 9.43 14.32
CA ILE A 149 -6.15 8.26 13.50
C ILE A 149 -5.10 8.05 12.40
N THR A 150 -4.68 9.13 11.75
CA THR A 150 -3.67 9.08 10.68
C THR A 150 -2.32 8.60 11.23
N ALA A 151 -1.89 9.11 12.38
CA ALA A 151 -0.65 8.68 13.02
C ALA A 151 -0.67 7.19 13.38
N VAL A 152 -1.78 6.71 13.98
CA VAL A 152 -1.94 5.30 14.33
C VAL A 152 -1.99 4.41 13.08
N ALA A 153 -2.68 4.84 12.03
CA ALA A 153 -2.74 4.12 10.75
C ALA A 153 -1.36 4.00 10.10
N LEU A 154 -0.59 5.09 10.04
CA LEU A 154 0.77 5.09 9.50
C LEU A 154 1.71 4.21 10.32
N PHE A 155 1.65 4.29 11.64
CA PHE A 155 2.45 3.45 12.52
C PHE A 155 2.12 1.96 12.32
N THR A 156 0.83 1.62 12.26
CA THR A 156 0.36 0.25 12.05
C THR A 156 0.80 -0.29 10.69
N SER A 157 0.67 0.52 9.63
CA SER A 157 1.14 0.18 8.29
C SER A 157 2.64 -0.11 8.25
N LEU A 158 3.45 0.74 8.88
CA LEU A 158 4.89 0.55 9.00
C LEU A 158 5.25 -0.76 9.71
N VAL A 159 4.59 -1.05 10.83
CA VAL A 159 4.83 -2.29 11.60
C VAL A 159 4.49 -3.54 10.77
N ILE A 160 3.34 -3.53 10.09
CA ILE A 160 2.92 -4.64 9.21
C ILE A 160 3.95 -4.83 8.08
N MET A 161 4.41 -3.75 7.46
CA MET A 161 5.41 -3.79 6.39
C MET A 161 6.74 -4.41 6.88
N ILE A 162 7.25 -3.97 8.03
CA ILE A 162 8.51 -4.49 8.61
C ILE A 162 8.38 -5.98 8.92
N TYR A 163 7.27 -6.39 9.55
CA TYR A 163 7.05 -7.79 9.89
C TYR A 163 6.92 -8.67 8.64
N SER A 164 6.20 -8.17 7.62
CA SER A 164 6.06 -8.85 6.33
C SER A 164 7.42 -9.03 5.64
N PHE A 165 8.23 -7.97 5.56
CA PHE A 165 9.57 -8.05 4.98
C PHE A 165 10.47 -9.03 5.73
N ARG A 166 10.51 -8.94 7.07
CA ARG A 166 11.29 -9.86 7.91
C ARG A 166 10.89 -11.30 7.66
N ARG A 167 9.59 -11.58 7.67
CA ARG A 167 9.04 -12.92 7.43
C ARG A 167 9.43 -13.42 6.03
N THR A 168 9.33 -12.58 5.00
CA THR A 168 9.73 -12.96 3.65
C THR A 168 11.23 -13.27 3.56
N VAL A 169 12.09 -12.45 4.18
CA VAL A 169 13.54 -12.70 4.23
C VAL A 169 13.86 -13.98 5.00
N GLU A 170 13.20 -14.22 6.12
CA GLU A 170 13.34 -15.44 6.92
C GLU A 170 12.97 -16.68 6.10
N PHE A 171 11.79 -16.69 5.48
CA PHE A 171 11.37 -17.79 4.60
C PHE A 171 12.32 -17.99 3.43
N TRP A 172 12.73 -16.91 2.76
CA TRP A 172 13.68 -16.99 1.67
C TRP A 172 15.02 -17.57 2.13
N THR A 173 15.48 -17.20 3.33
CA THR A 173 16.74 -17.70 3.91
C THR A 173 16.64 -19.20 4.18
N TYR A 174 15.57 -19.66 4.83
CA TYR A 174 15.31 -21.09 5.09
C TYR A 174 15.12 -21.92 3.80
N GLN A 175 14.63 -21.31 2.73
CA GLN A 175 14.45 -21.97 1.45
C GLN A 175 15.73 -21.99 0.61
N THR A 176 16.55 -20.94 0.69
CA THR A 176 17.73 -20.75 -0.18
C THR A 176 18.99 -21.36 0.43
N ILE A 177 19.17 -21.24 1.74
CA ILE A 177 20.34 -21.76 2.46
C ILE A 177 19.94 -23.05 3.15
N ARG A 178 19.80 -24.11 2.35
CA ARG A 178 19.61 -25.47 2.86
C ARG A 178 20.95 -26.19 2.83
N GLY A 179 21.64 -26.20 3.96
CA GLY A 179 22.89 -26.94 4.13
C GLY A 179 23.74 -26.37 5.26
N ASP A 180 24.26 -27.24 6.13
CA ASP A 180 25.16 -26.86 7.23
C ASP A 180 26.60 -26.64 6.72
N LEU A 181 26.98 -27.32 5.64
CA LEU A 181 28.31 -27.26 5.03
C LEU A 181 28.22 -27.12 3.52
N PHE A 182 28.79 -26.04 2.98
CA PHE A 182 28.89 -25.81 1.54
C PHE A 182 30.31 -26.07 1.06
N LEU A 183 30.48 -27.10 0.24
CA LEU A 183 31.76 -27.42 -0.41
C LEU A 183 31.80 -26.81 -1.81
N THR A 184 32.85 -26.03 -2.08
CA THR A 184 33.11 -25.45 -3.41
C THR A 184 34.60 -25.52 -3.72
N THR A 185 34.95 -25.55 -5.00
CA THR A 185 36.36 -25.50 -5.42
C THR A 185 36.94 -24.13 -5.08
N LYS A 186 38.21 -24.09 -4.61
CA LYS A 186 38.91 -22.87 -4.15
C LYS A 186 38.87 -21.70 -5.15
N MET A 187 38.82 -22.00 -6.45
CA MET A 187 38.83 -21.01 -7.54
C MET A 187 37.48 -20.89 -8.28
N GLY A 188 36.46 -21.68 -7.91
CA GLY A 188 35.21 -21.79 -8.67
C GLY A 188 34.33 -20.53 -8.70
N GLY A 189 34.60 -19.55 -7.83
CA GLY A 189 33.89 -18.27 -7.78
C GLY A 189 34.55 -17.12 -8.52
N ILE A 190 35.85 -17.22 -8.82
CA ILE A 190 36.67 -16.12 -9.34
C ILE A 190 37.09 -16.39 -10.79
N ASN A 191 37.24 -17.67 -11.14
CA ASN A 191 37.71 -18.08 -12.45
C ASN A 191 36.53 -18.34 -13.41
N GLN A 192 36.61 -17.86 -14.65
CA GLN A 192 35.63 -18.18 -15.69
C GLN A 192 35.68 -19.67 -16.07
N PHE A 193 36.82 -20.33 -15.81
CA PHE A 193 36.96 -21.78 -15.88
C PHE A 193 36.40 -22.45 -14.62
N ARG A 194 35.23 -23.08 -14.80
CA ARG A 194 34.52 -23.79 -13.74
C ARG A 194 34.85 -25.27 -13.80
N TYR A 195 35.82 -25.70 -13.00
CA TYR A 195 36.15 -27.12 -12.89
C TYR A 195 35.14 -27.83 -11.98
N PRO A 196 34.58 -28.97 -12.40
CA PRO A 196 33.80 -29.80 -11.49
C PRO A 196 34.70 -30.29 -10.34
N ILE A 197 34.08 -30.60 -9.20
CA ILE A 197 34.77 -31.26 -8.09
C ILE A 197 35.32 -32.59 -8.61
N SER A 198 36.57 -32.94 -8.27
CA SER A 198 37.20 -34.16 -8.77
C SER A 198 36.43 -35.41 -8.33
N GLN A 199 36.38 -36.42 -9.20
CA GLN A 199 35.64 -37.66 -8.94
C GLN A 199 36.13 -38.40 -7.69
N GLU A 200 37.41 -38.27 -7.35
CA GLU A 200 37.98 -38.85 -6.13
C GLU A 200 37.40 -38.23 -4.86
N VAL A 201 37.22 -36.91 -4.84
CA VAL A 201 36.60 -36.20 -3.71
C VAL A 201 35.13 -36.54 -3.60
N ILE A 202 34.42 -36.69 -4.72
CA ILE A 202 33.01 -37.12 -4.72
C ILE A 202 32.87 -38.52 -4.13
N LYS A 203 33.70 -39.48 -4.56
CA LYS A 203 33.69 -40.85 -4.01
C LYS A 203 34.03 -40.87 -2.51
N GLY A 204 34.99 -40.04 -2.08
CA GLY A 204 35.33 -39.89 -0.66
C GLY A 204 34.22 -39.23 0.17
N LEU A 205 33.36 -38.40 -0.44
CA LEU A 205 32.17 -37.85 0.22
C LEU A 205 31.04 -38.89 0.26
N GLU A 206 30.86 -39.68 -0.81
CA GLU A 206 29.86 -40.74 -0.87
C GLU A 206 30.06 -41.82 0.20
N SER A 207 31.28 -42.04 0.68
CA SER A 207 31.50 -42.96 1.82
C SER A 207 30.91 -42.46 3.15
N PHE A 208 30.55 -41.17 3.27
CA PHE A 208 29.91 -40.59 4.45
C PHE A 208 28.40 -40.41 4.29
N LYS A 209 27.79 -40.96 3.23
CA LYS A 209 26.37 -40.78 2.91
C LYS A 209 25.43 -41.32 4.00
N ASP A 210 25.89 -42.26 4.83
CA ASP A 210 25.10 -42.80 5.95
C ASP A 210 24.99 -41.81 7.13
N GLN A 211 25.86 -40.78 7.18
CA GLN A 211 25.91 -39.80 8.27
C GLN A 211 25.46 -38.40 7.82
N VAL A 212 25.54 -38.10 6.52
CA VAL A 212 25.26 -36.77 5.97
C VAL A 212 24.45 -36.89 4.68
N ASP A 213 23.39 -36.08 4.57
CA ASP A 213 22.64 -35.94 3.32
C ASP A 213 23.43 -35.06 2.33
N ILE A 214 23.86 -35.66 1.23
CA ILE A 214 24.70 -35.01 0.22
C ILE A 214 23.81 -34.55 -0.94
N VAL A 215 23.58 -33.25 -1.02
CA VAL A 215 22.77 -32.64 -2.08
C VAL A 215 23.66 -32.03 -3.18
N PRO A 216 23.66 -32.56 -4.41
CA PRO A 216 24.46 -32.00 -5.50
C PRO A 216 23.87 -30.67 -5.99
N ASN A 217 24.64 -29.58 -5.88
CA ASN A 217 24.25 -28.27 -6.41
C ASN A 217 24.84 -28.04 -7.81
N ARG A 218 24.00 -28.11 -8.84
CA ARG A 218 24.37 -27.78 -10.23
C ARG A 218 23.82 -26.41 -10.62
N ARG A 219 24.70 -25.50 -11.01
CA ARG A 219 24.32 -24.16 -11.47
C ARG A 219 24.44 -24.09 -12.99
N PHE A 220 23.30 -23.96 -13.66
CA PHE A 220 23.24 -23.69 -15.10
C PHE A 220 23.21 -22.18 -15.33
N PHE A 221 24.06 -21.69 -16.22
CA PHE A 221 24.09 -20.28 -16.61
C PHE A 221 23.42 -20.17 -17.97
N LEU A 222 22.26 -19.51 -18.02
CA LEU A 222 21.58 -19.19 -19.26
C LEU A 222 22.29 -17.98 -19.86
N THR A 223 22.88 -18.14 -21.04
CA THR A 223 23.40 -17.01 -21.82
C THR A 223 22.26 -16.56 -22.73
N TYR A 224 21.70 -15.39 -22.46
CA TYR A 224 20.79 -14.75 -23.40
C TYR A 224 21.66 -14.12 -24.49
N ALA A 225 21.54 -14.63 -25.71
CA ALA A 225 22.13 -14.05 -26.92
C ALA A 225 21.17 -12.99 -27.49
#